data_AF-A0A7W1LT63-F1
#
_entry.id   AF-A0A7W1LT63-F1
#
_cell.length_a   1.000
_cell.length_b   1.000
_cell.length_c   1.000
_cell.angle_alpha   90.00
_cell.angle_beta   90.00
_cell.angle_gamma   90.00
#
_symmetry.space_group_name_H-M   'P 1'
#
loop_
_entity.id
_entity.type
_entity.pdbx_description
1 polymer ?
#
loop_
_entity_poly.entity_id
_entity_poly.type
_entity_poly.pdbx_seq_one_letter_code
_entity_poly.pdbx_strand_id
1 'polypeptide(L)'
;MRRHETEAGRRLVVFATIDDRPGGLAELLSVFGAAGANLIAVEHLREGVNLHVRETEVHCTFEVRGPDHSSAIITAAREAGYRNLRVDSPTGTGRPLT
;
A
#
# COMPACT_ATOMS: atom_id res chain seq x y z
N MET A 1 -25.82 -2.79 15.33
CA MET A 1 -25.43 -1.48 14.77
C MET A 1 -24.21 -1.68 13.87
N ARG A 2 -24.25 -1.17 12.63
CA ARG A 2 -23.27 -1.44 11.58
C ARG A 2 -21.92 -0.77 11.90
N ARG A 3 -20.85 -1.56 11.93
CA ARG A 3 -19.46 -1.17 12.25
C ARG A 3 -18.73 -0.44 11.10
N HIS A 4 -19.47 0.23 10.21
CA HIS A 4 -18.94 0.65 8.90
C HIS A 4 -18.77 2.17 8.73
N GLU A 5 -19.14 2.99 9.71
CA GLU A 5 -19.08 4.46 9.55
C GLU A 5 -17.83 5.13 10.17
N THR A 6 -16.96 4.38 10.86
CA THR A 6 -15.71 4.92 11.47
C THR A 6 -14.43 4.61 10.68
N GLU A 7 -14.51 4.05 9.47
CA GLU A 7 -13.35 3.59 8.70
C GLU A 7 -12.80 4.61 7.68
N ALA A 8 -13.59 5.60 7.27
CA ALA A 8 -13.17 6.61 6.30
C ALA A 8 -12.03 7.47 6.87
N GLY A 9 -10.80 7.23 6.42
CA GLY A 9 -9.59 7.91 6.89
C GLY A 9 -8.68 7.08 7.81
N ARG A 10 -9.08 5.84 8.17
CA ARG A 10 -8.25 4.90 8.95
C ARG A 10 -7.63 3.78 8.12
N ARG A 11 -7.83 3.81 6.81
CA ARG A 11 -7.19 2.89 5.87
C ARG A 11 -6.28 3.66 4.93
N LEU A 12 -5.10 3.11 4.68
CA LEU A 12 -4.14 3.57 3.70
C LEU A 12 -3.99 2.48 2.66
N VAL A 13 -4.37 2.77 1.43
CA VAL A 13 -4.23 1.85 0.30
C VAL A 13 -3.07 2.31 -0.57
N VAL A 14 -2.13 1.41 -0.83
CA VAL A 14 -0.88 1.70 -1.53
C VAL A 14 -0.65 0.70 -2.64
N PHE A 15 -0.29 1.22 -3.80
CA PHE A 15 0.24 0.45 -4.92
C PHE A 15 1.74 0.74 -5.00
N ALA A 16 2.53 -0.32 -4.94
CA ALA A 16 3.99 -0.25 -4.93
C ALA A 16 4.55 -1.22 -5.96
N THR A 17 5.62 -0.80 -6.63
CA THR A 17 6.47 -1.70 -7.42
C THR A 17 7.62 -2.16 -6.54
N ILE A 18 7.82 -3.47 -6.44
CA ILE A 18 8.92 -4.09 -5.71
C ILE A 18 9.78 -4.94 -6.65
N ASP A 19 11.06 -5.08 -6.32
CA ASP A 19 11.94 -6.04 -6.97
C ASP A 19 11.34 -7.45 -6.86
N ASP A 20 11.28 -8.17 -7.97
CA ASP A 20 10.88 -9.58 -8.07
C ASP A 20 12.06 -10.49 -7.64
N ARG A 21 12.53 -10.24 -6.41
CA ARG A 21 13.50 -11.08 -5.70
C ARG A 21 12.95 -11.40 -4.31
N PRO A 22 13.32 -12.56 -3.74
CA PRO A 22 12.96 -12.86 -2.35
C PRO A 22 13.34 -11.72 -1.41
N GLY A 23 12.38 -11.23 -0.62
CA GLY A 23 12.59 -10.17 0.36
C GLY A 23 12.02 -8.80 -0.02
N GLY A 24 11.75 -8.51 -1.30
CA GLY A 24 11.29 -7.17 -1.71
C GLY A 24 9.99 -6.72 -1.03
N LEU A 25 9.02 -7.62 -0.86
CA LEU A 25 7.81 -7.35 -0.09
C LEU A 25 8.11 -7.19 1.41
N ALA A 26 9.03 -7.99 1.96
CA ALA A 26 9.37 -7.91 3.38
C ALA A 26 10.06 -6.58 3.73
N GLU A 27 10.93 -6.08 2.85
CA GLU A 27 11.55 -4.76 2.97
C GLU A 27 10.49 -3.65 2.96
N LEU A 28 9.56 -3.70 2.00
CA LEU A 28 8.46 -2.74 1.91
C LEU A 28 7.62 -2.76 3.20
N LEU A 29 7.16 -3.94 3.61
CA LEU A 29 6.32 -4.08 4.80
C LEU A 29 7.06 -3.67 6.08
N SER A 30 8.38 -3.85 6.15
CA SER A 30 9.18 -3.42 7.29
C SER A 30 9.19 -1.90 7.43
N VAL A 31 9.28 -1.16 6.32
CA VAL A 31 9.22 0.32 6.35
C VAL A 31 7.85 0.80 6.85
N PHE A 32 6.77 0.22 6.33
CA PHE A 32 5.41 0.58 6.75
C PHE A 32 5.14 0.19 8.21
N GLY A 33 5.58 -1.00 8.63
CA GLY A 33 5.45 -1.47 10.01
C GLY A 33 6.24 -0.63 11.01
N ALA A 34 7.47 -0.24 10.66
CA ALA A 34 8.30 0.65 11.49
C ALA A 34 7.67 2.04 11.65
N ALA A 35 6.94 2.52 10.63
CA ALA A 35 6.16 3.75 10.68
C ALA A 35 4.81 3.59 11.42
N GLY A 36 4.50 2.41 11.96
CA GLY A 36 3.31 2.15 12.79
C GLY A 36 2.06 1.76 12.02
N ALA A 37 2.16 1.43 10.73
CA ALA A 37 1.05 0.92 9.93
C ALA A 37 0.81 -0.58 10.22
N ASN A 38 -0.46 -0.99 10.33
CA ASN A 38 -0.82 -2.40 10.49
C ASN A 38 -1.30 -2.97 9.16
N LEU A 39 -0.67 -4.05 8.66
CA LEU A 39 -1.07 -4.68 7.39
C LEU A 39 -2.42 -5.40 7.54
N ILE A 40 -3.36 -5.10 6.64
CA ILE A 40 -4.67 -5.76 6.56
C ILE A 40 -4.70 -6.78 5.42
N ALA A 41 -4.21 -6.37 4.24
CA ALA A 41 -4.22 -7.21 3.05
C ALA A 41 -3.05 -6.84 2.12
N VAL A 42 -2.56 -7.85 1.41
CA VAL A 42 -1.62 -7.71 0.30
C VAL A 42 -2.07 -8.56 -0.87
N GLU A 43 -2.12 -7.97 -2.05
CA GLU A 43 -2.50 -8.60 -3.31
C GLU A 43 -1.38 -8.37 -4.33
N HIS A 44 -0.99 -9.40 -5.07
CA HIS A 44 -0.06 -9.27 -6.19
C HIS A 44 -0.85 -8.94 -7.45
N LEU A 45 -0.59 -7.78 -8.05
CA LEU A 45 -1.14 -7.42 -9.34
C LEU A 45 -0.20 -7.99 -10.41
N ARG A 46 -0.54 -9.18 -10.90
CA ARG A 46 0.08 -9.74 -12.10
C ARG A 46 -0.75 -9.34 -13.30
N GLU A 47 -0.66 -8.08 -13.73
CA GLU A 47 -1.11 -7.76 -15.08
C GLU A 47 -0.15 -8.45 -16.05
N GLY A 48 -0.68 -9.46 -16.74
CA GLY A 48 0.08 -10.24 -17.71
C GLY A 48 0.58 -9.35 -18.85
N VAL A 49 1.79 -9.70 -19.33
CA VAL A 49 2.41 -9.27 -20.58
C VAL A 49 3.13 -7.90 -20.52
N ASN A 50 4.47 -7.97 -20.50
CA ASN A 50 5.47 -6.90 -20.72
C ASN A 50 5.93 -6.00 -19.55
N LEU A 51 5.89 -6.46 -18.30
CA LEU A 51 6.83 -5.92 -17.31
C LEU A 51 8.24 -6.42 -17.65
N HIS A 52 9.18 -5.50 -17.79
CA HIS A 52 10.60 -5.83 -17.90
C HIS A 52 10.95 -6.82 -16.78
N VAL A 53 11.64 -7.89 -17.15
CA VAL A 53 12.05 -8.98 -16.27
C VAL A 53 12.57 -8.41 -14.93
N ARG A 54 11.78 -8.55 -13.85
CA ARG A 54 12.11 -8.43 -12.40
C ARG A 54 11.35 -7.40 -11.55
N GLU A 55 10.15 -6.95 -11.92
CA GLU A 55 9.34 -6.10 -11.03
C GLU A 55 7.94 -6.70 -10.80
N THR A 56 7.46 -6.63 -9.55
CA THR A 56 6.12 -7.07 -9.16
C THR A 56 5.36 -5.89 -8.57
N GLU A 57 4.14 -5.65 -9.06
CA GLU A 57 3.24 -4.70 -8.45
C GLU A 57 2.46 -5.35 -7.29
N VAL A 58 2.45 -4.67 -6.16
CA VAL A 58 1.68 -5.08 -4.98
C VAL A 58 0.69 -4.00 -4.60
N HIS A 59 -0.50 -4.45 -4.24
CA HIS A 59 -1.57 -3.65 -3.67
C HIS A 59 -1.67 -3.99 -2.19
N CYS A 60 -1.37 -3.03 -1.33
CA CYS A 60 -1.35 -3.21 0.12
C CYS A 60 -2.41 -2.31 0.78
N THR A 61 -3.20 -2.88 1.67
CA THR A 61 -4.11 -2.14 2.55
C THR A 61 -3.58 -2.15 3.96
N PHE A 62 -3.43 -0.97 4.55
CA PHE A 62 -2.99 -0.79 5.93
C PHE A 62 -4.06 -0.10 6.77
N GLU A 63 -4.13 -0.46 8.05
CA GLU A 63 -4.80 0.34 9.06
C GLU A 63 -3.84 1.41 9.61
N VAL A 64 -4.35 2.63 9.74
CA VAL A 64 -3.62 3.83 10.16
C VAL A 64 -4.46 4.66 11.11
N ARG A 65 -3.81 5.50 11.93
CA ARG A 65 -4.48 6.31 12.96
C ARG A 65 -5.27 7.50 12.39
N GLY A 66 -4.96 7.93 11.18
CA GLY A 66 -5.58 9.08 10.52
C GLY A 66 -4.71 9.66 9.39
N PRO A 67 -5.15 10.76 8.76
CA PRO A 67 -4.49 11.36 7.60
C PRO A 67 -3.03 11.81 7.84
N ASP A 68 -2.73 12.38 9.02
CA ASP A 68 -1.36 12.82 9.35
C ASP A 68 -0.42 11.62 9.46
N HIS A 69 -0.91 10.52 10.05
CA HIS A 69 -0.17 9.27 10.14
C HIS A 69 0.07 8.66 8.76
N SER A 70 -0.95 8.65 7.90
CA SER A 70 -0.81 8.22 6.50
C SER A 70 0.27 9.03 5.79
N SER A 71 0.26 10.35 5.94
CA SER A 71 1.23 11.25 5.32
C SER A 71 2.65 10.97 5.82
N ALA A 72 2.83 10.75 7.13
CA ALA A 72 4.11 10.38 7.72
C ALA A 72 4.63 9.03 7.19
N ILE A 73 3.76 8.02 7.08
CA ILE A 73 4.11 6.70 6.51
C ILE A 73 4.55 6.83 5.06
N ILE A 74 3.80 7.59 4.24
CA ILE A 74 4.13 7.79 2.82
C ILE A 74 5.48 8.51 2.67
N THR A 75 5.75 9.52 3.50
CA THR A 75 7.05 10.21 3.53
C THR A 75 8.18 9.24 3.88
N ALA A 76 8.03 8.46 4.95
CA ALA A 76 9.04 7.46 5.35
C ALA A 76 9.31 6.43 4.24
N ALA A 77 8.26 5.97 3.55
CA ALA A 77 8.42 5.03 2.45
C ALA A 77 9.14 5.64 1.24
N ARG A 78 8.87 6.93 0.93
CA ARG A 78 9.60 7.66 -0.12
C ARG A 78 11.07 7.87 0.24
N GLU A 79 11.37 8.19 1.49
CA GLU A 79 12.74 8.33 2.02
C GLU A 79 13.49 6.99 2.00
N ALA A 80 12.80 5.87 2.18
CA ALA A 80 13.34 4.52 2.05
C ALA A 80 13.56 4.06 0.59
N GLY A 81 13.23 4.90 -0.40
CA GLY A 81 13.49 4.62 -1.82
C GLY A 81 12.26 4.25 -2.65
N TYR A 82 11.09 4.02 -2.03
CA TYR A 82 9.83 3.74 -2.73
C TYR A 82 9.21 5.04 -3.25
N ARG A 83 9.82 5.63 -4.28
CA ARG A 83 9.42 6.95 -4.81
C ARG A 83 8.16 6.91 -5.69
N ASN A 84 7.87 5.76 -6.30
CA ASN A 84 6.74 5.57 -7.23
C ASN A 84 5.47 5.02 -6.54
N LEU A 85 5.32 5.25 -5.23
CA LEU A 85 4.13 4.80 -4.49
C LEU A 85 2.90 5.60 -4.92
N ARG A 86 1.86 4.88 -5.38
CA ARG A 86 0.54 5.45 -5.61
C ARG A 86 -0.34 5.16 -4.40
N VAL A 87 -1.00 6.20 -3.89
CA VAL A 87 -1.90 6.12 -2.75
C VAL A 87 -3.33 6.28 -3.25
N ASP A 88 -4.22 5.38 -2.86
CA ASP A 88 -5.64 5.58 -3.15
C ASP A 88 -6.25 6.56 -2.15
N SER A 89 -7.03 7.51 -2.66
CA SER A 89 -7.69 8.49 -1.80
C SER A 89 -8.93 7.85 -1.17
N PRO A 90 -9.24 8.08 0.11
CA PRO A 90 -10.42 7.51 0.77
C PRO A 90 -11.76 8.07 0.22
N THR A 91 -11.74 8.85 -0.85
CA THR A 91 -12.91 9.48 -1.46
C THR A 91 -13.14 8.91 -2.87
N GLY A 92 -13.96 7.86 -2.95
CA GLY A 92 -14.67 7.51 -4.18
C GLY A 92 -14.48 6.07 -4.65
N THR A 93 -15.51 5.25 -4.47
CA THR A 93 -15.90 4.17 -5.38
C THR A 93 -14.76 3.40 -6.04
N GLY A 94 -14.06 2.56 -5.28
CA GLY A 94 -13.28 1.48 -5.87
C GLY A 94 -14.22 0.60 -6.70
N ARG A 95 -14.19 0.77 -8.02
CA ARG A 95 -14.87 -0.14 -8.95
C ARG A 95 -14.23 -1.53 -8.74
N PRO A 96 -15.02 -2.61 -8.66
CA PRO A 96 -14.44 -3.95 -8.68
C PRO A 96 -13.67 -4.11 -10.00
N LEU A 97 -12.41 -4.53 -9.89
CA LEU A 97 -11.67 -5.05 -11.04
C LEU A 97 -12.47 -6.26 -11.54
N THR A 98 -13.02 -6.12 -12.76
CA THR A 98 -13.72 -7.19 -13.50
C THR A 98 -12.69 -8.03 -14.22
#